data_AF-A0A3D3YXR6-F1
#
_entry.id   AF-A0A3D3YXR6-F1
#
_cell.length_a   1.000
_cell.length_b   1.000
_cell.length_c   1.000
_cell.angle_alpha   90.00
_cell.angle_beta   90.00
_cell.angle_gamma   90.00
#
_symmetry.space_group_name_H-M   'P 1'
#
loop_
_entity.id
_entity.type
_entity.pdbx_description
1 polymer ?
#
loop_
_entity_poly.entity_id
_entity_poly.type
_entity_poly.pdbx_seq_one_letter_code
_entity_poly.pdbx_strand_id
1 'polypeptide(L)' 'EVSLANHGVLFLDEVTEFRRDALEGLRQPLEDGRVVVARAAGAVEFPARFTLIAAANPCPCG' A
#
# COMPACT_ATOMS: atom_id res chain seq x y z
N GLU A 1 5.78 -5.76 1.47
CA GLU A 1 6.34 -4.40 1.68
C GLU A 1 5.50 -3.59 2.66
N VAL A 2 4.18 -3.48 2.44
CA VAL A 2 3.22 -2.79 3.33
C VAL A 2 3.42 -3.09 4.83
N SER A 3 3.44 -4.37 5.24
CA SER A 3 3.64 -4.74 6.65
C SER A 3 5.08 -4.54 7.16
N LEU A 4 6.07 -4.55 6.25
CA LEU A 4 7.47 -4.30 6.60
C LEU A 4 7.73 -2.81 6.88
N ALA A 5 6.91 -1.92 6.32
CA ALA A 5 6.99 -0.49 6.55
C ALA A 5 6.35 -0.04 7.88
N ASN A 6 5.90 -0.96 8.75
CA ASN A 6 5.26 -0.61 10.01
C ASN A 6 6.15 0.29 10.89
N HIS A 7 5.58 1.41 11.35
CA HIS A 7 6.22 2.54 12.02
C HIS A 7 7.32 3.25 11.20
N GLY A 8 7.32 3.05 9.89
CA GLY A 8 8.22 3.67 8.94
C GLY A 8 7.47 4.35 7.80
N VAL A 9 8.13 4.38 6.64
CA VAL A 9 7.62 5.01 5.42
C VAL A 9 7.49 3.96 4.34
N LEU A 10 6.32 3.92 3.69
CA LEU A 10 6.15 3.25 2.40
C LEU A 10 6.31 4.29 1.31
N PHE A 11 7.40 4.21 0.53
CA PHE A 11 7.64 5.09 -0.59
C PHE A 11 7.28 4.39 -1.91
N LEU A 12 6.44 5.04 -2.72
CA LEU A 12 6.06 4.58 -4.05
C LEU A 12 6.54 5.60 -5.08
N ASP A 13 7.50 5.21 -5.92
CA ASP A 13 7.90 6.01 -7.07
C ASP A 13 7.01 5.68 -8.27
N GLU A 14 6.79 6.63 -9.18
CA GLU A 14 5.95 6.44 -10.37
C GLU A 14 4.56 5.85 -10.06
N VAL A 15 3.87 6.36 -9.04
CA VAL A 15 2.61 5.80 -8.52
C VAL A 15 1.51 5.66 -9.59
N THR A 16 1.57 6.45 -10.66
CA THR A 16 0.66 6.38 -11.81
C THR A 16 0.81 5.12 -12.66
N GLU A 17 1.98 4.47 -12.61
CA GLU A 17 2.27 3.22 -13.34
C GLU A 17 1.76 1.99 -12.58
N PHE A 18 1.40 2.14 -11.30
CA PHE A 18 0.83 1.05 -10.52
C PHE A 18 -0.57 0.73 -11.00
N ARG A 19 -0.88 -0.57 -11.05
CA ARG A 19 -2.23 -1.01 -11.33
C ARG A 19 -3.19 -0.45 -10.28
N ARG A 20 -4.35 0.02 -10.72
CA ARG A 20 -5.39 0.59 -9.85
C ARG A 20 -5.74 -0.33 -8.68
N ASP A 21 -5.89 -1.63 -8.91
CA ASP A 21 -6.24 -2.59 -7.86
C ASP A 21 -5.17 -2.72 -6.76
N ALA A 22 -3.89 -2.59 -7.12
CA ALA A 22 -2.82 -2.56 -6.13
C ALA A 22 -2.91 -1.30 -5.24
N LEU A 23 -3.21 -0.14 -5.83
CA LEU A 23 -3.38 1.11 -5.08
C LEU A 23 -4.64 1.11 -4.21
N GLU A 24 -5.76 0.60 -4.72
CA GLU A 24 -6.99 0.46 -3.93
C GLU A 24 -6.77 -0.49 -2.73
N GLY A 25 -5.91 -1.50 -2.89
CA GLY A 25 -5.50 -2.39 -1.80
C GLY A 25 -4.78 -1.70 -0.64
N LEU A 26 -4.24 -0.49 -0.82
CA LEU A 26 -3.59 0.29 0.23
C LEU A 26 -4.57 1.04 1.14
N ARG A 27 -5.84 1.19 0.74
CA ARG A 27 -6.84 1.93 1.52
C ARG A 27 -7.01 1.38 2.93
N GLN A 28 -7.28 0.09 3.05
CA GLN A 28 -7.49 -0.55 4.35
C GLN A 28 -6.23 -0.48 5.26
N PRO A 29 -5.00 -0.76 4.76
CA PRO A 29 -3.78 -0.54 5.54
C PRO A 29 -3.60 0.90 6.05
N LEU A 30 -3.93 1.91 5.23
CA LEU A 30 -3.82 3.32 5.61
C LEU A 30 -4.87 3.74 6.64
N GLU A 31 -6.08 3.19 6.54
CA GLU A 31 -7.19 3.50 7.44
C GLU A 31 -7.05 2.77 8.79
N ASP A 32 -6.80 1.46 8.77
CA ASP A 32 -6.81 0.61 9.97
C ASP A 32 -5.41 0.43 10.60
N GLY A 33 -4.34 0.66 9.83
CA GLY A 33 -2.97 0.39 10.26
C GLY A 33 -2.62 -1.09 10.29
N ARG A 34 -3.32 -1.93 9.53
CA ARG A 34 -3.14 -3.38 9.45
C ARG A 34 -3.54 -3.92 8.08
N VAL A 35 -3.00 -5.08 7.73
CA VAL A 35 -3.34 -5.79 6.49
C VAL A 35 -3.72 -7.23 6.81
N VAL A 36 -4.78 -7.72 6.16
CA VAL A 36 -5.26 -9.11 6.30
C VAL A 36 -4.91 -9.88 5.03
N VAL A 37 -4.19 -10.99 5.19
CA VAL A 37 -3.83 -11.88 4.09
C VAL A 37 -4.68 -13.15 4.20
N ALA A 38 -5.64 -13.29 3.27
CA ALA A 38 -6.43 -14.50 3.13
C ALA A 38 -5.62 -15.62 2.45
N ARG A 39 -5.70 -16.83 2.99
CA ARG A 39 -5.10 -18.07 2.48
C ARG A 39 -6.18 -19.16 2.50
N ALA A 40 -5.97 -20.24 1.77
CA ALA A 40 -6.91 -21.38 1.76
C ALA A 40 -7.19 -21.96 3.16
N ALA A 41 -6.20 -21.91 4.05
CA ALA A 41 -6.30 -22.42 5.42
C ALA A 41 -6.84 -21.39 6.45
N GLY A 42 -7.15 -20.16 6.04
CA GLY A 42 -7.61 -19.09 6.93
C GLY A 42 -6.99 -17.73 6.60
N ALA A 43 -7.15 -16.76 7.50
CA ALA A 43 -6.62 -15.41 7.34
C ALA A 43 -5.58 -15.09 8.42
N VAL A 44 -4.57 -14.29 8.05
CA VAL A 44 -3.54 -13.80 8.98
C VAL A 44 -3.50 -12.27 8.91
N GLU A 45 -3.45 -11.62 10.08
CA GLU A 45 -3.36 -10.16 10.21
C GLU A 45 -1.92 -9.75 10.52
N PHE A 46 -1.44 -8.69 9.85
CA PHE A 46 -0.13 -8.09 10.09
C PHE A 46 -0.25 -6.59 10.37
N PRO A 47 0.59 -6.03 11.27
CA PRO A 47 0.62 -4.59 11.51
C PRO A 47 1.16 -3.84 10.28
N ALA A 48 0.62 -2.66 10.02
CA ALA A 48 0.94 -1.85 8.84
C ALA A 48 0.65 -0.36 9.09
N ARG A 49 1.06 0.19 10.23
CA ARG A 49 0.96 1.64 10.50
C ARG A 49 2.17 2.36 9.88
N PHE A 50 2.02 2.92 8.70
CA PHE A 50 3.11 3.61 8.00
C PHE A 50 2.66 4.96 7.46
N THR A 51 3.62 5.85 7.21
CA THR A 51 3.39 7.06 6.40
C THR A 51 3.59 6.70 4.93
N LEU A 52 2.58 6.97 4.09
CA LEU A 52 2.72 6.81 2.65
C LEU A 52 3.30 8.09 2.04
N ILE A 53 4.35 7.95 1.25
CA ILE A 53 4.88 9.00 0.39
C ILE A 53 4.87 8.45 -1.04
N ALA A 54 4.27 9.18 -1.97
CA ALA A 54 4.19 8.77 -3.36
C ALA A 54 4.67 9.89 -4.28
N ALA A 55 5.49 9.53 -5.28
CA ALA A 55 5.85 10.40 -6.39
C ALA A 55 5.01 10.02 -7.61
N ALA A 56 4.55 11.04 -8.34
CA ALA A 56 3.82 10.87 -9.59
C ALA A 56 4.48 11.76 -10.63
N ASN A 57 4.91 11.15 -11.74
CA ASN A 57 5.26 11.93 -12.91
C ASN A 57 3.96 12.35 -13.59
N PRO A 58 3.76 13.66 -13.86
CA PRO A 58 2.58 14.10 -14.58
C PRO A 58 2.53 13.38 -15.94
N CYS A 59 1.31 13.04 -16.39
CA CYS A 59 1.13 12.40 -17.69
C CYS A 59 1.90 13.19 -18.75
N PRO A 60 2.64 12.54 -19.66
CA PRO A 60 3.26 13.24 -20.79
C PRO A 60 2.22 13.96 -21.68
N CYS A 61 0.93 13.67 -21.49
CA CYS A 61 -0.19 14.26 -22.20
C CYS A 61 -0.72 15.61 -21.66
N GLY A 62 -0.39 15.98 -20.41
CA GLY A 62 -0.95 17.18 -19.75
C GLY A 62 -2.35 16.97 -19.20
#